data_AF-A0A6M0IQN5-F1
#
_entry.id   AF-A0A6M0IQN5-F1
#
_cell.length_a   1.000
_cell.length_b   1.000
_cell.length_c   1.000
_cell.angle_alpha   90.00
_cell.angle_beta   90.00
_cell.angle_gamma   90.00
#
_symmetry.space_group_name_H-M   'P 1'
#
loop_
_entity.id
_entity.type
_entity.pdbx_description
1 polymer ?
#
loop_
_entity_poly.entity_id
_entity_poly.type
_entity_poly.pdbx_seq_one_letter_code
_entity_poly.pdbx_strand_id
1 'polypeptide(L)'
;MSELIKTLEAAQQMPGATSKCPEQTSVGKLLLNAWSAELALRIKPVCSDRDFLNASLNWSFPQAYFAVLFSARAVLAIDGIRIANPEVIESLLSRWATCGKYGPIYTQQGNPFADLIQHRLTGGFKPQRLSGPEAAALHIKLTEKIHAVGIIHETYILNRMGSEAYRNLVDSLPDYLKNGFVGARATFLLSDD
;
A
#
# COMPACT_ATOMS: atom_id res chain seq x y z
N MET A 1 -7.47 45.35 24.12
CA MET A 1 -7.21 45.07 22.68
C MET A 1 -5.81 44.50 22.39
N SER A 2 -4.87 44.46 23.34
CA SER A 2 -3.51 43.92 23.10
C SER A 2 -3.38 42.41 23.34
N GLU A 3 -4.22 41.82 24.20
CA GLU A 3 -4.19 40.37 24.50
C GLU A 3 -4.80 39.51 23.38
N LEU A 4 -5.88 39.96 22.74
CA LEU A 4 -6.56 39.22 21.66
C LEU A 4 -5.69 39.06 20.40
N ILE A 5 -4.80 40.02 20.12
CA ILE A 5 -3.87 39.97 18.99
C ILE A 5 -2.70 39.01 19.27
N LYS A 6 -2.20 38.96 20.52
CA LYS A 6 -1.16 38.01 20.94
C LYS A 6 -1.63 36.56 20.87
N THR A 7 -2.90 36.27 21.16
CA THR A 7 -3.49 34.93 21.00
C THR A 7 -3.67 34.50 19.54
N LEU A 8 -3.81 35.45 18.60
CA LEU A 8 -3.95 35.15 17.17
C LEU A 8 -2.59 34.95 16.48
N GLU A 9 -1.54 35.64 16.93
CA GLU A 9 -0.16 35.38 16.48
C GLU A 9 0.40 34.07 17.04
N ALA A 10 0.00 33.66 18.25
CA ALA A 10 0.37 32.35 18.80
C ALA A 10 -0.22 31.16 18.01
N ALA A 11 -1.30 31.37 17.25
CA ALA A 11 -1.88 30.34 16.38
C ALA A 11 -1.22 30.25 14.99
N GLN A 12 -0.32 31.18 14.65
CA GLN A 12 0.46 31.19 13.39
C GLN A 12 1.89 30.67 13.56
N GLN A 13 2.35 30.42 14.79
CA GLN A 13 3.54 29.63 15.06
C GLN A 13 3.17 28.14 15.15
N MET A 14 3.06 27.47 14.00
CA MET A 14 3.15 26.02 13.98
C MET A 14 4.53 25.61 14.55
N PRO A 15 4.60 24.70 15.54
CA PRO A 15 5.88 24.10 15.87
C PRO A 15 6.33 23.28 14.65
N GLY A 16 7.31 23.83 13.95
CA GLY A 16 8.12 23.10 13.00
C GLY A 16 8.72 21.88 13.67
N ALA A 17 8.67 20.76 12.95
CA ALA A 17 9.55 19.61 13.08
C ALA A 17 9.92 19.24 14.53
N THR A 18 9.03 18.50 15.21
CA THR A 18 9.54 17.61 16.26
C THR A 18 10.42 16.57 15.58
N SER A 19 11.72 16.85 15.59
CA SER A 19 12.79 15.88 15.38
C SER A 19 12.50 14.66 16.24
N LYS A 20 12.01 13.61 15.60
CA LYS A 20 12.33 12.25 15.98
C LYS A 20 13.08 11.67 14.80
N CYS A 21 14.32 11.28 15.06
CA CYS A 21 14.99 10.21 14.31
C CYS A 21 13.95 9.12 14.01
N PRO A 22 13.84 8.55 12.79
CA PRO A 22 12.71 7.72 12.41
C PRO A 22 12.79 6.34 13.06
N GLU A 23 12.70 6.28 14.40
CA GLU A 23 12.14 5.13 15.10
C GLU A 23 10.63 5.08 14.78
N GLN A 24 10.34 4.59 13.58
CA GLN A 24 9.10 3.94 13.20
C GLN A 24 7.82 4.67 13.63
N THR A 25 7.54 5.80 12.97
CA THR A 25 6.19 6.39 12.97
C THR A 25 5.15 5.32 12.63
N SER A 26 3.91 5.46 13.12
CA SER A 26 2.85 4.47 12.84
C SER A 26 2.67 4.22 11.34
N VAL A 27 2.94 5.22 10.52
CA VAL A 27 2.96 5.14 9.05
C VAL A 27 4.09 4.24 8.57
N GLY A 28 5.33 4.43 9.04
CA GLY A 28 6.48 3.59 8.67
C GLY A 28 6.28 2.11 9.01
N LYS A 29 5.68 1.80 10.17
CA LYS A 29 5.33 0.41 10.54
C LYS A 29 4.30 -0.21 9.61
N LEU A 30 3.29 0.56 9.22
CA LEU A 30 2.25 0.11 8.30
C LEU A 30 2.83 -0.10 6.89
N LEU A 31 3.70 0.80 6.42
CA LEU A 31 4.41 0.64 5.15
C LEU A 31 5.34 -0.57 5.15
N LEU A 32 6.08 -0.80 6.23
CA LEU A 32 6.93 -1.99 6.35
C LEU A 32 6.11 -3.29 6.23
N ASN A 33 4.94 -3.35 6.87
CA ASN A 33 4.05 -4.50 6.74
C ASN A 33 3.50 -4.65 5.32
N ALA A 34 3.14 -3.54 4.67
CA ALA A 34 2.68 -3.53 3.30
C ALA A 34 3.74 -4.05 2.32
N TRP A 35 4.97 -3.52 2.44
CA TRP A 35 6.11 -3.93 1.63
C TRP A 35 6.52 -5.37 1.87
N SER A 36 6.45 -5.84 3.11
CA SER A 36 6.75 -7.24 3.42
C SER A 36 5.73 -8.20 2.79
N ALA A 37 4.44 -7.83 2.80
CA ALA A 37 3.40 -8.60 2.13
C ALA A 37 3.55 -8.57 0.59
N GLU A 38 3.89 -7.42 0.00
CA GLU A 38 4.19 -7.30 -1.43
C GLU A 38 5.44 -8.11 -1.82
N LEU A 39 6.47 -8.11 -0.98
CA LEU A 39 7.67 -8.93 -1.18
C LEU A 39 7.32 -10.41 -1.20
N ALA A 40 6.51 -10.88 -0.24
CA ALA A 40 6.06 -12.27 -0.19
C ALA A 40 5.27 -12.65 -1.44
N LEU A 41 4.46 -11.74 -1.98
CA LEU A 41 3.79 -11.94 -3.26
C LEU A 41 4.80 -12.02 -4.42
N ARG A 42 5.85 -11.20 -4.43
CA ARG A 42 6.86 -11.19 -5.51
C ARG A 42 7.76 -12.42 -5.53
N ILE A 43 7.82 -13.20 -4.44
CA ILE A 43 8.55 -14.46 -4.40
C ILE A 43 7.83 -15.46 -5.31
N LYS A 44 8.41 -15.70 -6.48
CA LYS A 44 7.85 -16.65 -7.43
C LYS A 44 7.90 -18.06 -6.85
N PRO A 45 6.80 -18.82 -6.91
CA PRO A 45 6.87 -20.26 -6.69
C PRO A 45 7.85 -20.88 -7.71
N VAL A 46 8.91 -21.52 -7.23
CA VAL A 46 9.95 -22.16 -8.07
C VAL A 46 9.44 -23.45 -8.75
N CYS A 47 8.24 -23.91 -8.41
CA CYS A 47 7.72 -25.18 -8.91
C CYS A 47 6.81 -25.00 -10.13
N SER A 48 7.08 -25.75 -11.19
CA SER A 48 6.28 -25.83 -12.41
C SER A 48 5.06 -26.76 -12.29
N ASP A 49 4.84 -27.37 -11.12
CA ASP A 49 3.75 -28.32 -10.89
C ASP A 49 2.38 -27.61 -10.84
N ARG A 50 1.41 -28.16 -11.58
CA ARG A 50 0.08 -27.60 -11.81
C ARG A 50 -0.74 -27.53 -10.52
N ASP A 51 -0.56 -28.49 -9.63
CA ASP A 51 -1.27 -28.52 -8.34
C ASP A 51 -0.65 -27.55 -7.34
N PHE A 52 0.66 -27.35 -7.41
CA PHE A 52 1.38 -26.38 -6.59
C PHE A 52 1.01 -24.93 -6.94
N LEU A 53 0.85 -24.61 -8.22
CA LEU A 53 0.47 -23.27 -8.66
C LEU A 53 -0.98 -22.92 -8.27
N ASN A 54 -1.89 -23.88 -8.29
CA ASN A 54 -3.25 -23.67 -7.77
C ASN A 54 -3.26 -23.49 -6.25
N ALA A 55 -2.48 -24.30 -5.52
CA ALA A 55 -2.26 -24.08 -4.09
C ALA A 55 -1.60 -22.72 -3.80
N SER A 56 -0.80 -22.20 -4.74
CA SER A 56 -0.14 -20.92 -4.56
C SER A 56 -1.04 -19.70 -4.55
N LEU A 57 -2.22 -19.81 -5.16
CA LEU A 57 -3.21 -18.75 -5.13
C LEU A 57 -3.79 -18.58 -3.73
N ASN A 58 -3.91 -19.67 -2.95
CA ASN A 58 -4.41 -19.62 -1.57
C ASN A 58 -3.51 -18.81 -0.64
N TRP A 59 -2.22 -18.64 -0.98
CA TRP A 59 -1.32 -17.74 -0.26
C TRP A 59 -1.10 -16.41 -0.98
N SER A 60 -1.15 -16.36 -2.32
CA SER A 60 -0.97 -15.11 -3.09
C SER A 60 -2.06 -14.08 -2.80
N PHE A 61 -3.33 -14.51 -2.72
CA PHE A 61 -4.44 -13.59 -2.47
C PHE A 61 -4.38 -12.93 -1.07
N PRO A 62 -4.14 -13.67 0.04
CA PRO A 62 -3.89 -13.05 1.34
C PRO A 62 -2.72 -12.06 1.33
N GLN A 63 -1.58 -12.40 0.68
CA GLN A 63 -0.45 -11.47 0.60
C GLN A 63 -0.82 -10.18 -0.12
N ALA A 64 -1.50 -10.29 -1.26
CA ALA A 64 -1.97 -9.14 -2.02
C ALA A 64 -2.98 -8.29 -1.22
N TYR A 65 -3.91 -8.93 -0.51
CA TYR A 65 -4.87 -8.25 0.36
C TYR A 65 -4.16 -7.45 1.46
N PHE A 66 -3.24 -8.07 2.20
CA PHE A 66 -2.56 -7.39 3.30
C PHE A 66 -1.64 -6.27 2.83
N ALA A 67 -0.99 -6.42 1.66
CA ALA A 67 -0.21 -5.34 1.05
C ALA A 67 -1.06 -4.07 0.82
N VAL A 68 -2.27 -4.24 0.27
CA VAL A 68 -3.20 -3.13 0.06
C VAL A 68 -3.75 -2.59 1.38
N LEU A 69 -4.19 -3.47 2.29
CA LEU A 69 -4.78 -3.05 3.55
C LEU A 69 -3.80 -2.22 4.39
N PHE A 70 -2.55 -2.67 4.50
CA PHE A 70 -1.56 -1.95 5.30
C PHE A 70 -1.13 -0.63 4.64
N SER A 71 -0.98 -0.58 3.32
CA SER A 71 -0.68 0.68 2.63
C SER A 71 -1.85 1.68 2.73
N ALA A 72 -3.09 1.22 2.62
CA ALA A 72 -4.28 2.03 2.85
C ALA A 72 -4.34 2.60 4.27
N ARG A 73 -4.03 1.76 5.27
CA ARG A 73 -3.93 2.21 6.66
C ARG A 73 -2.80 3.21 6.86
N ALA A 74 -1.69 3.08 6.15
CA ALA A 74 -0.59 4.04 6.19
C ALA A 74 -1.04 5.41 5.66
N VAL A 75 -1.80 5.42 4.55
CA VAL A 75 -2.41 6.64 4.01
C VAL A 75 -3.38 7.28 4.99
N LEU A 76 -4.23 6.49 5.66
CA LEU A 76 -5.13 7.04 6.67
C LEU A 76 -4.36 7.57 7.89
N ALA A 77 -3.30 6.86 8.29
CA ALA A 77 -2.50 7.24 9.43
C ALA A 77 -1.69 8.53 9.20
N ILE A 78 -1.28 8.85 7.96
CA ILE A 78 -0.59 10.12 7.69
C ILE A 78 -1.53 11.32 7.82
N ASP A 79 -2.83 11.14 7.56
CA ASP A 79 -3.88 12.14 7.80
C ASP A 79 -4.41 12.13 9.25
N GLY A 80 -3.80 11.34 10.15
CA GLY A 80 -4.22 11.23 11.56
C GLY A 80 -5.43 10.33 11.81
N ILE A 81 -5.96 9.65 10.77
CA ILE A 81 -7.13 8.78 10.85
C ILE A 81 -6.70 7.36 11.24
N ARG A 82 -7.15 6.89 12.41
CA ARG A 82 -6.83 5.54 12.92
C ARG A 82 -8.04 4.63 12.87
N ILE A 83 -8.18 3.90 11.77
CA ILE A 83 -9.21 2.87 11.61
C ILE A 83 -8.55 1.49 11.71
N ALA A 84 -9.10 0.65 12.57
CA ALA A 84 -8.68 -0.74 12.72
C ALA A 84 -9.64 -1.72 12.02
N ASN A 85 -10.92 -1.35 11.86
CA ASN A 85 -11.92 -2.20 11.23
C ASN A 85 -11.63 -2.34 9.72
N PRO A 86 -11.32 -3.55 9.23
CA PRO A 86 -11.02 -3.80 7.82
C PRO A 86 -12.21 -3.49 6.89
N GLU A 87 -13.45 -3.76 7.31
CA GLU A 87 -14.66 -3.56 6.46
C GLU A 87 -14.88 -2.08 6.11
N VAL A 88 -14.58 -1.20 7.07
CA VAL A 88 -14.67 0.26 6.87
C VAL A 88 -13.56 0.73 5.92
N ILE A 89 -12.36 0.17 6.05
CA ILE A 89 -11.23 0.48 5.16
C ILE A 89 -11.55 -0.02 3.74
N GLU A 90 -12.08 -1.23 3.60
CA GLU A 90 -12.51 -1.82 2.33
C GLU A 90 -13.59 -0.98 1.64
N SER A 91 -14.58 -0.50 2.40
CA SER A 91 -15.61 0.40 1.88
C SER A 91 -15.02 1.73 1.39
N LEU A 92 -14.05 2.28 2.12
CA LEU A 92 -13.35 3.50 1.72
C LEU A 92 -12.52 3.31 0.46
N LEU A 93 -11.77 2.21 0.37
CA LEU A 93 -10.96 1.85 -0.80
C LEU A 93 -11.84 1.66 -2.03
N SER A 94 -12.98 0.99 -1.86
CA SER A 94 -13.97 0.83 -2.93
C SER A 94 -14.49 2.18 -3.41
N ARG A 95 -14.80 3.09 -2.48
CA ARG A 95 -15.17 4.47 -2.83
C ARG A 95 -14.04 5.18 -3.59
N TRP A 96 -12.79 5.06 -3.15
CA TRP A 96 -11.64 5.70 -3.80
C TRP A 96 -11.42 5.19 -5.23
N ALA A 97 -11.61 3.89 -5.45
CA ALA A 97 -11.64 3.30 -6.79
C ALA A 97 -12.74 3.93 -7.65
N THR A 98 -13.97 4.04 -7.14
CA THR A 98 -15.08 4.67 -7.89
C THR A 98 -14.88 6.16 -8.16
N CYS A 99 -14.21 6.88 -7.25
CA CYS A 99 -13.88 8.30 -7.42
C CYS A 99 -12.69 8.55 -8.35
N GLY A 100 -12.08 7.51 -8.94
CA GLY A 100 -10.96 7.67 -9.87
C GLY A 100 -9.62 8.00 -9.24
N LYS A 101 -9.48 7.87 -7.91
CA LYS A 101 -8.21 8.16 -7.22
C LYS A 101 -7.06 7.24 -7.64
N TYR A 102 -7.37 6.05 -8.17
CA TYR A 102 -6.35 5.14 -8.68
C TYR A 102 -6.06 5.29 -10.17
N GLY A 103 -6.77 6.19 -10.87
CA GLY A 103 -6.65 6.41 -12.31
C GLY A 103 -7.75 5.73 -13.15
N PRO A 104 -7.84 6.09 -14.44
CA PRO A 104 -8.97 5.73 -15.32
C PRO A 104 -9.03 4.23 -15.68
N ILE A 105 -7.90 3.52 -15.63
CA ILE A 105 -7.85 2.08 -15.94
C ILE A 105 -8.68 1.28 -14.92
N TYR A 106 -8.65 1.70 -13.64
CA TYR A 106 -9.34 1.01 -12.55
C TYR A 106 -10.80 1.46 -12.35
N THR A 107 -11.20 2.59 -12.94
CA THR A 107 -12.60 3.00 -12.96
C THR A 107 -13.40 2.27 -14.02
N GLN A 108 -12.79 1.95 -15.17
CA GLN A 108 -13.47 1.32 -16.31
C GLN A 108 -13.48 -0.22 -16.26
N GLN A 109 -12.47 -0.85 -15.67
CA GLN A 109 -12.33 -2.32 -15.64
C GLN A 109 -12.97 -2.98 -14.41
N GLY A 110 -13.71 -2.22 -13.60
CA GLY A 110 -14.14 -2.64 -12.28
C GLY A 110 -13.04 -2.47 -11.24
N ASN A 111 -13.44 -2.42 -9.97
CA ASN A 111 -12.52 -2.16 -8.87
C ASN A 111 -11.49 -3.30 -8.74
N PRO A 112 -10.18 -3.09 -9.03
CA PRO A 112 -9.15 -4.13 -8.95
C PRO A 112 -8.99 -4.69 -7.53
N PHE A 113 -9.47 -3.95 -6.52
CA PHE A 113 -9.51 -4.32 -5.12
C PHE A 113 -10.77 -5.08 -4.74
N ALA A 114 -11.88 -4.90 -5.45
CA ALA A 114 -13.09 -5.66 -5.18
C ALA A 114 -12.83 -7.16 -5.41
N ASP A 115 -12.06 -7.51 -6.45
CA ASP A 115 -11.60 -8.87 -6.69
C ASP A 115 -10.80 -9.42 -5.49
N LEU A 116 -9.84 -8.63 -4.97
CA LEU A 116 -9.05 -8.99 -3.80
C LEU A 116 -9.88 -9.19 -2.53
N ILE A 117 -10.93 -8.39 -2.37
CA ILE A 117 -11.87 -8.45 -1.22
C ILE A 117 -12.78 -9.68 -1.34
N GLN A 118 -13.22 -10.05 -2.56
CA GLN A 118 -14.04 -11.25 -2.79
C GLN A 118 -13.32 -12.53 -2.35
N HIS A 119 -11.99 -12.60 -2.51
CA HIS A 119 -11.15 -13.71 -2.06
C HIS A 119 -10.98 -13.81 -0.54
N ARG A 120 -11.45 -12.82 0.24
CA ARG A 120 -11.42 -12.82 1.71
C ARG A 120 -12.74 -13.23 2.35
N LEU A 121 -13.87 -12.73 1.82
CA LEU A 121 -15.16 -12.77 2.52
C LEU A 121 -16.00 -14.00 2.23
N THR A 122 -15.76 -14.66 1.09
CA THR A 122 -16.48 -15.88 0.75
C THR A 122 -15.54 -17.07 0.83
N GLY A 123 -15.69 -17.90 1.87
CA GLY A 123 -15.16 -19.27 1.89
C GLY A 123 -15.72 -20.18 0.79
N GLY A 124 -16.44 -19.60 -0.18
CA GLY A 124 -17.06 -20.23 -1.33
C GLY A 124 -16.42 -19.88 -2.68
N PHE A 125 -15.34 -19.06 -2.72
CA PHE A 125 -14.54 -18.98 -3.95
C PHE A 125 -13.82 -20.32 -4.13
N LYS A 126 -14.48 -21.26 -4.81
CA LYS A 126 -13.77 -22.38 -5.42
C LYS A 126 -12.93 -21.72 -6.50
N PRO A 127 -11.58 -21.70 -6.40
CA PRO A 127 -10.78 -21.26 -7.51
C PRO A 127 -11.27 -22.04 -8.73
N GLN A 128 -11.70 -21.31 -9.76
CA GLN A 128 -11.86 -21.90 -11.07
C GLN A 128 -10.60 -22.72 -11.31
N ARG A 129 -10.71 -23.98 -11.73
CA ARG A 129 -9.51 -24.82 -11.93
C ARG A 129 -8.65 -24.15 -13.00
N LEU A 130 -7.70 -23.33 -12.59
CA LEU A 130 -6.78 -22.66 -13.47
C LEU A 130 -5.71 -23.68 -13.85
N SER A 131 -5.31 -23.64 -15.11
CA SER A 131 -4.06 -24.27 -15.53
C SER A 131 -2.88 -23.56 -14.87
N GLY A 132 -1.73 -24.25 -14.77
CA GLY A 132 -0.50 -23.65 -14.24
C GLY A 132 -0.13 -22.32 -14.92
N PRO A 133 -0.16 -22.24 -16.28
CA PRO A 133 0.07 -20.98 -16.99
C PRO A 133 -0.92 -19.87 -16.62
N GLU A 134 -2.21 -20.19 -16.46
CA GLU A 134 -3.22 -19.19 -16.06
C GLU A 134 -3.01 -18.71 -14.62
N ALA A 135 -2.66 -19.60 -13.70
CA ALA A 135 -2.33 -19.24 -12.32
C ALA A 135 -1.07 -18.34 -12.24
N ALA A 136 -0.04 -18.65 -13.03
CA ALA A 136 1.16 -17.83 -13.14
C ALA A 136 0.85 -16.44 -13.75
N ALA A 137 0.07 -16.39 -14.82
CA ALA A 137 -0.37 -15.13 -15.44
C ALA A 137 -1.20 -14.28 -14.46
N LEU A 138 -2.08 -14.92 -13.68
CA LEU A 138 -2.87 -14.25 -12.66
C LEU A 138 -1.99 -13.67 -11.56
N HIS A 139 -0.99 -14.41 -11.09
CA HIS A 139 -0.04 -13.95 -10.09
C HIS A 139 0.79 -12.75 -10.58
N ILE A 140 1.24 -12.76 -11.83
CA ILE A 140 1.92 -11.61 -12.47
C ILE A 140 0.99 -10.39 -12.48
N LYS A 141 -0.23 -10.56 -13.01
CA LYS A 141 -1.24 -9.49 -13.06
C LYS A 141 -1.57 -8.95 -11.67
N LEU A 142 -1.61 -9.82 -10.65
CA LEU A 142 -1.85 -9.43 -9.28
C LEU A 142 -0.70 -8.58 -8.74
N THR A 143 0.55 -9.01 -8.98
CA THR A 143 1.75 -8.25 -8.58
C THR A 143 1.79 -6.87 -9.24
N GLU A 144 1.46 -6.77 -10.52
CA GLU A 144 1.37 -5.49 -11.25
C GLU A 144 0.31 -4.56 -10.65
N LYS A 145 -0.89 -5.09 -10.37
CA LYS A 145 -1.95 -4.34 -9.68
C LYS A 145 -1.46 -3.83 -8.32
N ILE A 146 -0.89 -4.69 -7.48
CA ILE A 146 -0.39 -4.28 -6.15
C ILE A 146 0.70 -3.22 -6.28
N HIS A 147 1.61 -3.34 -7.24
CA HIS A 147 2.66 -2.36 -7.46
C HIS A 147 2.09 -0.98 -7.81
N ALA A 148 1.12 -0.90 -8.73
CA ALA A 148 0.48 0.37 -9.11
C ALA A 148 -0.22 1.04 -7.91
N VAL A 149 -0.85 0.23 -7.05
CA VAL A 149 -1.49 0.72 -5.83
C VAL A 149 -0.46 1.24 -4.84
N GLY A 150 0.65 0.50 -4.68
CA GLY A 150 1.79 0.92 -3.89
C GLY A 150 2.29 2.30 -4.32
N ILE A 151 2.47 2.53 -5.63
CA ILE A 151 2.82 3.85 -6.19
C ILE A 151 1.83 4.91 -5.72
N ILE A 152 0.53 4.72 -5.94
CA ILE A 152 -0.48 5.75 -5.63
C ILE A 152 -0.53 6.08 -4.13
N HIS A 153 -0.47 5.07 -3.27
CA HIS A 153 -0.44 5.27 -1.82
C HIS A 153 0.87 5.91 -1.34
N GLU A 154 2.01 5.48 -1.88
CA GLU A 154 3.31 6.02 -1.51
C GLU A 154 3.48 7.46 -2.03
N THR A 155 3.02 7.80 -3.23
CA THR A 155 2.95 9.19 -3.73
C THR A 155 2.11 10.06 -2.79
N TYR A 156 0.95 9.57 -2.34
CA TYR A 156 0.14 10.32 -1.38
C TYR A 156 0.89 10.57 -0.07
N ILE A 157 1.56 9.54 0.45
CA ILE A 157 2.32 9.63 1.71
C ILE A 157 3.53 10.56 1.54
N LEU A 158 4.30 10.40 0.45
CA LEU A 158 5.41 11.27 0.05
C LEU A 158 4.98 12.74 0.06
N ASN A 159 3.89 13.07 -0.63
CA ASN A 159 3.36 14.44 -0.73
C ASN A 159 2.92 15.02 0.62
N ARG A 160 2.61 14.17 1.62
CA ARG A 160 2.19 14.59 2.96
C ARG A 160 3.35 14.72 3.94
N MET A 161 4.35 13.85 3.87
CA MET A 161 5.50 13.87 4.80
C MET A 161 6.71 14.64 4.28
N GLY A 162 6.79 14.88 2.96
CA GLY A 162 7.94 15.48 2.29
C GLY A 162 8.97 14.44 1.83
N SER A 163 9.71 14.79 0.77
CA SER A 163 10.69 13.90 0.12
C SER A 163 11.84 13.50 1.03
N GLU A 164 12.33 14.40 1.89
CA GLU A 164 13.39 14.10 2.86
C GLU A 164 12.95 13.03 3.88
N ALA A 165 11.76 13.20 4.48
CA ALA A 165 11.24 12.25 5.46
C ALA A 165 10.97 10.87 4.83
N TYR A 166 10.46 10.85 3.60
CA TYR A 166 10.23 9.62 2.85
C TYR A 166 11.55 8.91 2.50
N ARG A 167 12.57 9.66 2.06
CA ARG A 167 13.91 9.11 1.78
C ARG A 167 14.52 8.49 3.04
N ASN A 168 14.50 9.21 4.15
CA ASN A 168 14.98 8.70 5.44
C ASN A 168 14.24 7.42 5.88
N LEU A 169 12.95 7.32 5.60
CA LEU A 169 12.18 6.09 5.87
C LEU A 169 12.70 4.92 5.02
N VAL A 170 12.88 5.11 3.71
CA VAL A 170 13.37 4.07 2.80
C VAL A 170 14.81 3.66 3.13
N ASP A 171 15.67 4.62 3.47
CA ASP A 171 17.08 4.37 3.83
C ASP A 171 17.23 3.57 5.12
N SER A 172 16.24 3.67 6.03
CA SER A 172 16.19 2.88 7.27
C SER A 172 15.77 1.41 7.07
N LEU A 173 15.36 1.02 5.86
CA LEU A 173 14.89 -0.33 5.58
C LEU A 173 16.02 -1.37 5.50
N PRO A 174 15.71 -2.65 5.80
CA PRO A 174 16.61 -3.75 5.50
C PRO A 174 17.01 -3.79 4.02
N ASP A 175 18.24 -4.22 3.73
CA ASP A 175 18.83 -4.19 2.39
C ASP A 175 17.98 -4.92 1.34
N TYR A 176 17.29 -6.00 1.70
CA TYR A 176 16.43 -6.75 0.77
C TYR A 176 15.18 -5.97 0.31
N LEU A 177 14.72 -4.98 1.08
CA LEU A 177 13.66 -4.06 0.66
C LEU A 177 14.26 -2.82 0.01
N LYS A 178 15.24 -2.20 0.67
CA LYS A 178 15.89 -0.96 0.23
C LYS A 178 16.57 -1.12 -1.13
N ASN A 179 17.30 -2.21 -1.36
CA ASN A 179 17.95 -2.47 -2.66
C ASN A 179 17.05 -3.28 -3.60
N GLY A 180 15.80 -3.54 -3.20
CA GLY A 180 14.80 -4.28 -3.96
C GLY A 180 13.77 -3.38 -4.63
N PHE A 181 12.54 -3.89 -4.72
CA PHE A 181 11.45 -3.18 -5.40
C PHE A 181 11.03 -1.88 -4.68
N VAL A 182 11.22 -1.78 -3.36
CA VAL A 182 10.90 -0.56 -2.60
C VAL A 182 11.87 0.55 -2.96
N GLY A 183 13.17 0.28 -3.02
CA GLY A 183 14.16 1.26 -3.49
C GLY A 183 13.92 1.70 -4.91
N ALA A 184 13.71 0.77 -5.84
CA ALA A 184 13.41 1.09 -7.23
C ALA A 184 12.16 1.99 -7.36
N ARG A 185 11.12 1.70 -6.57
CA ARG A 185 9.91 2.53 -6.51
C ARG A 185 10.18 3.89 -5.87
N ALA A 186 10.97 3.96 -4.80
CA ALA A 186 11.35 5.22 -4.17
C ALA A 186 12.15 6.12 -5.11
N THR A 187 13.08 5.55 -5.89
CA THR A 187 13.81 6.29 -6.94
C THR A 187 12.84 6.89 -7.96
N PHE A 188 11.89 6.11 -8.45
CA PHE A 188 10.84 6.58 -9.37
C PHE A 188 9.98 7.69 -8.76
N LEU A 189 9.58 7.55 -7.49
CA LEU A 189 8.73 8.53 -6.82
C LEU A 189 9.45 9.85 -6.50
N LEU A 190 10.76 9.79 -6.25
CA LEU A 190 11.59 10.94 -5.89
C LEU A 190 12.21 11.64 -7.11
N SER A 191 12.08 11.07 -8.31
CA SER A 191 12.59 11.67 -9.55
C SER A 191 11.65 12.71 -10.17
N ASP A 192 10.42 12.84 -9.65
CA ASP A 192 9.39 13.76 -10.14
C ASP A 192 9.36 15.13 -9.40
N ASP A 193 10.41 15.45 -8.61
CA ASP A 193 10.64 16.77 -7.98
C ASP A 193 11.46 17.71 -8.89
#